data_AF-A0AAD5EC52-F1
#
_entry.id   AF-A0AAD5EC52-F1
#
_cell.length_a   1.000
_cell.length_b   1.000
_cell.length_c   1.000
_cell.angle_alpha   90.00
_cell.angle_beta   90.00
_cell.angle_gamma   90.00
#
_symmetry.space_group_name_H-M   'P 1'
#
loop_
_entity.id
_entity.type
_entity.pdbx_description
1 polymer ?
#
loop_
_entity_poly.entity_id
_entity_poly.type
_entity_poly.pdbx_seq_one_letter_code
_entity_poly.pdbx_strand_id
1 'polypeptide(L)'
;MASQQPAFAVHHQQSNAHSNDQQSAADRQQNAASHRESSNKLIVGSEEWHRQRRENHKQVERRRRETINDGINEIAKMVPGSEKNKGSILQRAAQYIQQLKDNEAATIEKWTLEKLLTDQAINELSQQVEVLKNEVERLRQDNERMKRQLGEDNDEHTKKKAKTDHSDKDEHKSQKD
;
A
#
# COMPACT_ATOMS: atom_id res chain seq x y z
N MET A 1 13.28 31.67 -8.95
CA MET A 1 13.18 30.20 -9.06
C MET A 1 12.22 29.73 -7.99
N ALA A 2 10.97 29.45 -8.37
CA ALA A 2 9.90 29.08 -7.45
C ALA A 2 9.78 27.55 -7.40
N SER A 3 10.05 26.97 -6.24
CA SER A 3 10.02 25.54 -5.99
C SER A 3 8.58 25.09 -5.72
N GLN A 4 7.93 24.53 -6.73
CA GLN A 4 6.59 23.95 -6.64
C GLN A 4 6.69 22.60 -5.91
N GLN A 5 5.97 22.46 -4.79
CA GLN A 5 5.76 21.17 -4.11
C GLN A 5 4.68 20.38 -4.86
N PRO A 6 4.75 19.03 -4.95
CA PRO A 6 3.69 18.25 -5.56
C PRO A 6 2.52 18.07 -4.58
N ALA A 7 1.32 18.48 -5.01
CA ALA A 7 0.07 18.18 -4.33
C ALA A 7 -0.30 16.71 -4.60
N PHE A 8 -0.38 15.89 -3.54
CA PHE A 8 -0.98 14.56 -3.62
C PHE A 8 -2.51 14.70 -3.71
N ALA A 9 -3.04 14.58 -4.92
CA ALA A 9 -4.47 14.54 -5.18
C ALA A 9 -5.04 13.17 -4.77
N VAL A 10 -5.78 13.13 -3.65
CA VAL A 10 -6.66 12.01 -3.32
C VAL A 10 -7.89 12.11 -4.21
N HIS A 11 -7.96 11.24 -5.21
CA HIS A 11 -9.11 11.09 -6.10
C HIS A 11 -10.27 10.42 -5.35
N HIS A 12 -11.18 11.22 -4.79
CA HIS A 12 -12.44 10.73 -4.20
C HIS A 12 -13.55 10.76 -5.25
N GLN A 13 -13.69 9.66 -5.99
CA GLN A 13 -14.78 9.42 -6.91
C GLN A 13 -16.02 8.94 -6.13
N GLN A 14 -16.97 9.85 -5.88
CA GLN A 14 -18.30 9.47 -5.42
C GLN A 14 -19.26 9.41 -6.60
N SER A 15 -19.40 8.22 -7.15
CA SER A 15 -20.49 7.83 -8.03
C SER A 15 -20.90 6.41 -7.69
N ASN A 16 -22.00 6.26 -6.94
CA ASN A 16 -22.87 5.09 -7.03
C ASN A 16 -24.24 5.41 -6.42
N ALA A 17 -25.11 5.97 -7.26
CA ALA A 17 -26.54 5.82 -7.12
C ALA A 17 -26.93 4.67 -8.05
N HIS A 18 -27.17 3.47 -7.52
CA HIS A 18 -27.99 2.44 -8.19
C HIS A 18 -28.59 1.49 -7.14
N SER A 19 -29.92 1.57 -7.04
CA SER A 19 -30.84 0.44 -7.10
C SER A 19 -30.68 -0.67 -6.05
N ASN A 20 -31.37 -0.51 -4.92
CA ASN A 20 -31.84 -1.65 -4.15
C ASN A 20 -33.36 -1.60 -4.04
N ASP A 21 -34.02 -1.87 -5.17
CA ASP A 21 -35.47 -2.04 -5.27
C ASP A 21 -35.75 -3.50 -5.66
N GLN A 22 -35.25 -4.43 -4.84
CA GLN A 22 -35.62 -5.84 -4.85
C GLN A 22 -35.73 -6.32 -3.40
N GLN A 23 -36.74 -5.80 -2.69
CA GLN A 23 -37.28 -6.45 -1.50
C GLN A 23 -38.80 -6.55 -1.63
N SER A 24 -39.21 -7.72 -2.13
CA SER A 24 -40.41 -8.46 -1.77
C SER A 24 -41.74 -7.69 -1.76
N ALA A 25 -42.44 -7.72 -2.90
CA ALA A 25 -43.88 -7.39 -2.99
C ALA A 25 -44.75 -8.19 -1.98
N ALA A 26 -44.25 -9.33 -1.50
CA ALA A 26 -44.91 -10.15 -0.49
C ALA A 26 -44.94 -9.52 0.93
N ASP A 27 -43.96 -8.68 1.30
CA ASP A 27 -43.91 -8.05 2.64
C ASP A 27 -44.80 -6.80 2.74
N ARG A 28 -45.01 -6.11 1.62
CA ARG A 28 -45.98 -4.99 1.57
C ARG A 28 -47.43 -5.47 1.75
N GLN A 29 -47.73 -6.71 1.38
CA GLN A 29 -49.07 -7.28 1.49
C GLN A 29 -49.39 -7.79 2.91
N GLN A 30 -48.36 -8.20 3.67
CA GLN A 30 -48.52 -8.58 5.07
C GLN A 30 -48.65 -7.36 6.00
N ASN A 31 -48.02 -6.23 5.66
CA ASN A 31 -48.17 -4.98 6.42
C ASN A 31 -49.50 -4.24 6.14
N ALA A 32 -50.09 -4.44 4.95
CA ALA A 32 -51.41 -3.88 4.60
C ALA A 32 -52.59 -4.61 5.26
N ALA A 33 -52.45 -5.92 5.56
CA ALA A 33 -53.48 -6.70 6.24
C ALA A 33 -53.53 -6.42 7.76
N SER A 34 -52.38 -6.18 8.40
CA SER A 34 -52.31 -5.85 9.83
C SER A 34 -52.83 -4.44 10.17
N HIS A 35 -52.91 -3.53 9.20
CA HIS A 35 -53.40 -2.16 9.43
C HIS A 35 -54.92 -2.01 9.27
N ARG A 36 -55.61 -3.02 8.72
CA ARG A 36 -57.08 -2.95 8.49
C ARG A 36 -57.92 -3.26 9.73
N GLU A 37 -57.35 -3.85 10.77
CA GLU A 37 -58.08 -4.21 12.00
C GLU A 37 -58.04 -3.13 13.10
N SER A 38 -57.38 -1.99 12.86
CA SER A 38 -57.26 -0.89 13.84
C SER A 38 -58.16 0.32 13.55
N SER A 39 -59.28 0.10 12.85
CA SER A 39 -60.23 1.18 12.50
C SER A 39 -61.20 1.54 13.63
N ASN A 40 -61.09 0.92 14.81
CA ASN A 40 -61.71 1.43 16.02
C ASN A 40 -60.78 2.49 16.63
N LYS A 41 -60.83 3.70 16.09
CA LYS A 41 -60.23 4.88 16.73
C LYS A 41 -60.88 5.02 18.11
N LEU A 42 -60.19 4.56 19.15
CA LEU A 42 -60.60 4.72 20.55
C LEU A 42 -60.94 6.20 20.79
N ILE A 43 -62.07 6.46 21.45
CA ILE A 43 -62.55 7.83 21.70
C ILE A 43 -61.46 8.60 22.44
N VAL A 44 -61.06 9.75 21.90
CA VAL A 44 -60.05 10.62 22.52
C VAL A 44 -60.54 11.04 23.90
N GLY A 45 -59.79 10.68 24.94
CA GLY A 45 -60.18 10.89 26.35
C GLY A 45 -60.83 9.68 27.03
N SER A 46 -61.06 8.57 26.32
CA SER A 46 -61.47 7.31 26.95
C SER A 46 -60.30 6.65 27.70
N GLU A 47 -60.60 5.82 28.70
CA GLU A 47 -59.59 5.10 29.49
C GLU A 47 -58.76 4.17 28.59
N GLU A 48 -59.36 3.57 27.56
CA GLU A 48 -58.68 2.74 26.58
C GLU A 48 -57.73 3.56 25.70
N TRP A 49 -58.11 4.77 25.32
CA TRP A 49 -57.24 5.68 24.56
C TRP A 49 -56.01 6.08 25.38
N HIS A 50 -56.20 6.43 26.66
CA HIS A 50 -55.10 6.72 27.58
C HIS A 50 -54.21 5.49 27.84
N ARG A 51 -54.79 4.29 27.93
CA ARG A 51 -54.04 3.03 28.05
C ARG A 51 -53.22 2.74 26.79
N GLN A 52 -53.82 2.85 25.61
CA GLN A 52 -53.14 2.60 24.33
C GLN A 52 -51.96 3.56 24.13
N ARG A 53 -52.14 4.84 24.47
CA ARG A 53 -51.07 5.84 24.38
C ARG A 53 -49.92 5.52 25.34
N ARG A 54 -50.20 5.11 26.57
CA ARG A 54 -49.19 4.67 27.55
C ARG A 54 -48.42 3.44 27.06
N GLU A 55 -49.13 2.43 26.56
CA GLU A 55 -48.50 1.20 26.03
C GLU A 55 -47.66 1.46 24.79
N ASN A 56 -48.15 2.29 23.86
CA ASN A 56 -47.37 2.70 22.70
C ASN A 56 -46.08 3.43 23.12
N HIS A 57 -46.17 4.35 24.08
CA HIS A 57 -45.00 5.05 24.61
C HIS A 57 -43.99 4.10 25.26
N LYS A 58 -44.45 3.12 26.06
CA LYS A 58 -43.59 2.05 26.60
C LYS A 58 -42.91 1.25 25.50
N GLN A 59 -43.64 0.90 24.44
CA GLN A 59 -43.10 0.12 23.34
C GLN A 59 -42.02 0.88 22.58
N VAL A 60 -42.22 2.18 22.34
CA VAL A 60 -41.22 3.07 21.73
C VAL A 60 -39.95 3.10 22.57
N GLU A 61 -40.08 3.31 23.88
CA GLU A 61 -38.92 3.36 24.77
C GLU A 61 -38.22 2.00 24.90
N ARG A 62 -38.95 0.88 24.91
CA ARG A 62 -38.36 -0.47 24.87
C ARG A 62 -37.49 -0.66 23.63
N ARG A 63 -38.01 -0.33 22.43
CA ARG A 63 -37.25 -0.44 21.17
C ARG A 63 -35.99 0.43 21.20
N ARG A 64 -36.09 1.66 21.71
CA ARG A 64 -34.91 2.55 21.87
C ARG A 64 -33.85 1.91 22.76
N ARG A 65 -34.25 1.31 23.89
CA ARG A 65 -33.32 0.62 24.80
C ARG A 65 -32.67 -0.60 24.15
N GLU A 66 -33.42 -1.36 23.36
CA GLU A 66 -32.91 -2.50 22.61
C GLU A 66 -31.83 -2.06 21.61
N THR A 67 -32.12 -1.04 20.78
CA THR A 67 -31.14 -0.49 19.84
C THR A 67 -29.86 -0.03 20.53
N ILE A 68 -29.97 0.64 21.69
CA ILE A 68 -28.78 1.07 22.45
C ILE A 68 -28.00 -0.13 22.98
N ASN A 69 -28.69 -1.15 23.51
CA ASN A 69 -28.05 -2.34 24.06
C ASN A 69 -27.33 -3.12 22.96
N ASP A 70 -27.95 -3.25 21.80
CA ASP A 70 -27.38 -3.91 20.63
C ASP A 70 -26.12 -3.18 20.18
N GLY A 71 -26.18 -1.84 20.08
CA GLY A 71 -25.01 -1.02 19.76
C GLY A 71 -23.84 -1.20 20.74
N ILE A 72 -24.11 -1.26 22.05
CA ILE A 72 -23.07 -1.51 23.06
C ILE A 72 -22.50 -2.92 22.93
N ASN A 73 -23.33 -3.92 22.64
CA ASN A 73 -22.88 -5.30 22.48
C ASN A 73 -22.03 -5.48 21.21
N GLU A 74 -22.32 -4.77 20.12
CA GLU A 74 -21.45 -4.76 18.93
C GLU A 74 -20.08 -4.18 19.24
N ILE A 75 -20.02 -3.08 20.00
CA ILE A 75 -18.74 -2.50 20.45
C ILE A 75 -17.94 -3.53 21.27
N ALA A 76 -18.58 -4.27 22.18
CA ALA A 76 -17.91 -5.26 23.02
C ALA A 76 -17.22 -6.37 22.20
N LYS A 77 -17.78 -6.79 21.06
CA LYS A 77 -17.18 -7.82 20.19
C LYS A 77 -15.86 -7.39 19.56
N MET A 78 -15.69 -6.10 19.28
CA MET A 78 -14.50 -5.55 18.62
C MET A 78 -13.41 -5.12 19.61
N VAL A 79 -13.79 -4.89 20.87
CA VAL A 79 -12.89 -4.35 21.89
C VAL A 79 -12.30 -5.48 22.74
N PRO A 80 -10.97 -5.71 22.68
CA PRO A 80 -10.33 -6.77 23.43
C PRO A 80 -10.36 -6.50 24.94
N GLY A 81 -10.65 -7.56 25.70
CA GLY A 81 -10.72 -7.49 27.16
C GLY A 81 -11.92 -6.69 27.68
N SER A 82 -12.96 -6.49 26.87
CA SER A 82 -14.20 -5.88 27.33
C SER A 82 -15.03 -6.88 28.14
N GLU A 83 -15.49 -6.45 29.32
CA GLU A 83 -16.39 -7.24 30.18
C GLU A 83 -17.86 -6.99 29.82
N LYS A 84 -18.80 -7.67 30.49
CA LYS A 84 -20.25 -7.54 30.23
C LYS A 84 -20.89 -6.23 30.73
N ASN A 85 -20.14 -5.36 31.41
CA ASN A 85 -20.66 -4.11 31.96
C ASN A 85 -20.64 -3.00 30.90
N LYS A 86 -21.78 -2.33 30.67
CA LYS A 86 -21.91 -1.24 29.70
C LYS A 86 -20.90 -0.11 29.93
N GLY A 87 -20.64 0.27 31.19
CA GLY A 87 -19.69 1.32 31.52
C GLY A 87 -18.25 0.94 31.18
N SER A 88 -17.85 -0.29 31.51
CA SER A 88 -16.50 -0.79 31.22
C SER A 88 -16.28 -1.00 29.72
N ILE A 89 -17.29 -1.46 28.98
CA ILE A 89 -17.24 -1.58 27.51
C ILE A 89 -16.94 -0.22 26.88
N LEU A 90 -17.68 0.82 27.27
CA LEU A 90 -17.50 2.18 26.73
C LEU A 90 -16.13 2.77 27.11
N GLN A 91 -15.69 2.60 28.35
CA GLN A 91 -14.37 3.07 28.79
C GLN A 91 -13.25 2.34 28.05
N ARG A 92 -13.35 1.00 27.92
CA ARG A 92 -12.34 0.20 27.22
C ARG A 92 -12.33 0.50 25.72
N ALA A 93 -13.49 0.74 25.11
CA ALA A 93 -13.60 1.19 23.72
C ALA A 93 -12.84 2.50 23.50
N ALA A 94 -13.04 3.51 24.35
CA ALA A 94 -12.35 4.79 24.24
C ALA A 94 -10.83 4.62 24.34
N GLN A 95 -10.36 3.82 25.31
CA GLN A 95 -8.93 3.52 25.44
C GLN A 95 -8.38 2.76 24.23
N TYR A 96 -9.13 1.79 23.72
CA TYR A 96 -8.70 0.98 22.59
C TYR A 96 -8.60 1.81 21.30
N ILE A 97 -9.54 2.73 21.07
CA ILE A 97 -9.44 3.69 19.96
C ILE A 97 -8.16 4.53 20.08
N GLN A 98 -7.84 5.01 21.28
CA GLN A 98 -6.60 5.77 21.48
C GLN A 98 -5.36 4.90 21.20
N GLN A 99 -5.33 3.67 21.71
CA GLN A 99 -4.26 2.72 21.43
C GLN A 99 -4.11 2.43 19.93
N LEU A 100 -5.21 2.27 19.19
CA LEU A 100 -5.17 2.06 17.74
C LEU A 100 -4.57 3.26 17.01
N LYS A 101 -4.93 4.49 17.41
CA LYS A 101 -4.36 5.72 16.84
C LYS A 101 -2.86 5.86 17.13
N ASP A 102 -2.45 5.57 18.36
CA ASP A 102 -1.04 5.63 18.75
C ASP A 102 -0.22 4.55 18.03
N ASN A 103 -0.77 3.34 17.89
CA ASN A 103 -0.16 2.25 17.13
C ASN A 103 -0.07 2.56 15.63
N GLU A 104 -1.09 3.17 15.05
CA GLU A 104 -1.09 3.62 13.66
C GLU A 104 0.04 4.63 13.44
N ALA A 105 0.16 5.65 14.30
CA ALA A 105 1.22 6.64 14.24
C ALA A 105 2.62 6.00 14.35
N ALA A 106 2.83 5.11 15.32
CA ALA A 106 4.09 4.39 15.49
C ALA A 106 4.42 3.48 14.30
N THR A 107 3.42 2.85 13.70
CA THR A 107 3.58 2.01 12.49
C THR A 107 3.99 2.85 11.29
N ILE A 108 3.36 4.01 11.11
CA ILE A 108 3.70 4.97 10.05
C ILE A 108 5.14 5.46 10.23
N GLU A 109 5.54 5.83 11.45
CA GLU A 109 6.90 6.27 11.75
C GLU A 109 7.93 5.17 11.44
N LYS A 110 7.70 3.95 11.93
CA LYS A 110 8.56 2.79 11.65
C LYS A 110 8.71 2.54 10.16
N TRP A 111 7.59 2.49 9.42
CA TRP A 111 7.60 2.24 7.99
C TRP A 111 8.33 3.35 7.23
N THR A 112 8.12 4.60 7.61
CA THR A 112 8.78 5.76 7.01
C THR A 112 10.29 5.67 7.20
N LEU A 113 10.75 5.33 8.41
CA LEU A 113 12.17 5.16 8.71
C LEU A 113 12.79 4.00 7.90
N GLU A 114 12.14 2.83 7.91
CA GLU A 114 12.60 1.66 7.15
C GLU A 114 12.69 1.97 5.65
N LYS A 115 11.71 2.68 5.11
CA LYS A 115 11.71 3.13 3.71
C LYS A 115 12.88 4.06 3.41
N LEU A 116 13.11 5.07 4.24
CA LEU A 116 14.22 6.02 4.05
C LEU A 116 15.59 5.33 4.08
N LEU A 117 15.81 4.41 5.02
CA LEU A 117 17.06 3.64 5.13
C LEU A 117 17.26 2.72 3.93
N THR A 118 16.18 2.08 3.47
CA THR A 118 16.24 1.20 2.30
C THR A 118 16.50 2.01 1.02
N ASP A 119 15.81 3.15 0.85
CA ASP A 119 16.02 4.06 -0.27
C ASP A 119 17.47 4.59 -0.29
N GLN A 120 18.03 4.92 0.89
CA GLN A 120 19.45 5.30 1.01
C GLN A 120 20.38 4.17 0.60
N ALA A 121 20.18 2.96 1.12
CA ALA A 121 21.01 1.80 0.78
C ALA A 121 20.93 1.45 -0.72
N ILE A 122 19.74 1.53 -1.32
CA ILE A 122 19.56 1.34 -2.76
C ILE A 122 20.34 2.38 -3.55
N ASN A 123 20.30 3.65 -3.15
CA ASN A 123 21.04 4.71 -3.81
C ASN A 123 22.56 4.50 -3.73
N GLU A 124 23.07 4.15 -2.55
CA GLU A 124 24.49 3.86 -2.33
C GLU A 124 24.96 2.67 -3.16
N LEU A 125 24.20 1.57 -3.15
CA LEU A 125 24.51 0.38 -3.97
C LEU A 125 24.45 0.70 -5.47
N SER A 126 23.47 1.47 -5.91
CA SER A 126 23.34 1.88 -7.31
C SER A 126 24.55 2.73 -7.76
N GLN A 127 25.02 3.64 -6.92
CA GLN A 127 26.23 4.42 -7.17
C GLN A 127 27.47 3.53 -7.25
N GLN A 128 27.64 2.58 -6.33
CA GLN A 128 28.76 1.64 -6.36
C GLN A 128 28.76 0.78 -7.63
N VAL A 129 27.58 0.30 -8.05
CA VAL A 129 27.43 -0.45 -9.30
C VAL A 129 27.85 0.39 -10.50
N GLU A 130 27.46 1.67 -10.54
CA GLU A 130 27.83 2.56 -11.63
C GLU A 130 29.34 2.81 -11.69
N VAL A 131 29.97 3.06 -10.53
CA VAL A 131 31.44 3.21 -10.44
C VAL A 131 32.15 1.95 -10.93
N LEU A 132 31.71 0.77 -10.50
CA LEU A 132 32.33 -0.50 -10.90
C LEU A 132 32.14 -0.78 -12.40
N LYS A 133 30.98 -0.46 -12.96
CA LYS A 133 30.75 -0.58 -14.42
C LYS A 133 31.72 0.30 -15.20
N ASN A 134 31.90 1.55 -14.78
CA ASN A 134 32.82 2.49 -15.42
C ASN A 134 34.28 2.02 -15.31
N GLU A 135 34.69 1.46 -14.16
CA GLU A 135 36.04 0.93 -14.00
C GLU A 135 36.28 -0.34 -14.83
N VAL A 136 35.29 -1.24 -14.90
CA VAL A 136 35.36 -2.43 -15.77
C VAL A 136 35.51 -2.02 -17.24
N GLU A 137 34.76 -1.01 -17.69
CA GLU A 137 34.84 -0.51 -19.05
C GLU A 137 36.22 0.12 -19.32
N ARG A 138 36.72 0.94 -18.41
CA ARG A 138 38.07 1.52 -18.49
C ARG A 138 39.15 0.45 -18.59
N LEU A 139 39.14 -0.55 -17.70
CA LEU A 139 40.11 -1.63 -17.71
C LEU A 139 40.01 -2.52 -18.96
N ARG A 140 38.80 -2.70 -19.52
CA ARG A 140 38.62 -3.40 -20.80
C ARG A 140 39.28 -2.63 -21.94
N GLN A 141 39.05 -1.32 -22.02
CA GLN A 141 39.67 -0.46 -23.02
C GLN A 141 41.19 -0.46 -22.91
N ASP A 142 41.74 -0.33 -21.70
CA ASP A 142 43.19 -0.39 -21.45
C ASP A 142 43.78 -1.74 -21.88
N ASN A 143 43.13 -2.85 -21.52
CA ASN A 143 43.55 -4.20 -21.94
C ASN A 143 43.54 -4.36 -23.46
N GLU A 144 42.50 -3.86 -24.15
CA GLU A 144 42.48 -3.89 -25.61
C GLU A 144 43.63 -3.06 -26.21
N ARG A 145 43.92 -1.90 -25.63
CA ARG A 145 45.00 -1.01 -26.08
C ARG A 145 46.36 -1.68 -25.95
N MET A 146 46.64 -2.28 -24.80
CA MET A 146 47.89 -3.02 -24.56
C MET A 146 48.01 -4.25 -25.47
N LYS A 147 46.91 -4.99 -25.69
CA LYS A 147 46.91 -6.12 -26.63
C LYS A 147 47.22 -5.70 -28.07
N ARG A 148 46.69 -4.56 -28.52
CA ARG A 148 47.02 -4.00 -29.84
C ARG A 148 48.52 -3.64 -29.94
N GLN A 149 49.05 -2.93 -28.95
CA GLN A 149 50.48 -2.57 -28.89
C GLN A 149 51.39 -3.80 -28.91
N LEU A 150 51.10 -4.83 -28.11
CA LEU A 150 51.88 -6.07 -28.11
C LEU A 150 51.80 -6.83 -29.45
N GLY A 151 50.66 -6.75 -30.14
CA GLY A 151 50.52 -7.29 -31.49
C GLY A 151 51.38 -6.55 -32.51
N GLU A 152 51.34 -5.21 -32.48
CA GLU A 152 52.14 -4.33 -33.35
C GLU A 152 53.64 -4.51 -33.12
N ASP A 153 54.08 -4.58 -31.86
CA ASP A 153 55.49 -4.80 -31.50
C ASP A 153 56.00 -6.16 -31.99
N ASN A 154 55.21 -7.22 -31.86
CA ASN A 154 55.54 -8.55 -32.39
C ASN A 154 55.64 -8.56 -33.92
N ASP A 155 54.73 -7.87 -34.61
CA ASP A 155 54.76 -7.74 -36.07
C ASP A 155 55.97 -6.92 -36.54
N GLU A 156 56.37 -5.89 -35.80
CA GLU A 156 57.56 -5.12 -36.10
C GLU A 156 58.85 -5.93 -35.87
N HIS A 157 58.91 -6.71 -34.80
CA HIS A 157 60.04 -7.59 -34.49
C HIS A 157 60.22 -8.71 -35.52
N THR A 158 59.12 -9.32 -35.98
CA THR A 158 59.15 -10.35 -37.02
C THR A 158 59.59 -9.78 -38.37
N LYS A 159 59.11 -8.58 -38.75
CA LYS A 159 59.57 -7.88 -39.97
C LYS A 159 61.04 -7.52 -39.92
N LYS A 160 61.54 -7.00 -38.78
CA LYS A 160 62.97 -6.69 -38.59
C LYS A 160 63.81 -7.96 -38.74
N LYS A 161 63.44 -9.05 -38.06
CA LYS A 161 64.16 -10.34 -38.13
C LYS A 161 64.18 -10.94 -39.55
N ALA A 162 63.04 -10.91 -40.26
CA ALA A 162 62.98 -11.40 -41.65
C ALA A 162 63.87 -10.58 -42.60
N LYS A 163 64.05 -9.28 -42.34
CA LYS A 163 64.93 -8.41 -43.12
C LYS A 163 66.42 -8.68 -42.84
N THR A 164 66.78 -8.98 -41.59
CA THR A 164 68.14 -9.39 -41.21
C THR A 164 68.51 -10.74 -41.82
N ASP A 165 67.63 -11.74 -41.70
CA ASP A 165 67.84 -13.09 -42.27
C ASP A 165 67.93 -13.08 -43.81
N HIS A 166 67.32 -12.10 -44.48
CA HIS A 166 67.43 -11.92 -45.94
C HIS A 166 68.77 -11.27 -46.33
N SER A 167 69.23 -10.27 -45.56
CA SER A 167 70.52 -9.59 -45.78
C SER A 167 71.71 -10.55 -45.61
N ASP A 168 71.69 -11.40 -44.57
CA ASP A 168 72.78 -12.36 -44.30
C ASP A 168 72.88 -13.46 -45.38
N LYS A 169 71.76 -13.80 -46.04
CA LYS A 169 71.75 -14.75 -47.16
C LYS A 169 72.36 -14.17 -48.44
N ASP A 170 72.18 -12.88 -48.69
CA ASP A 170 72.71 -12.21 -49.87
C ASP A 170 74.22 -11.92 -49.73
N GLU A 171 74.71 -11.62 -48.52
CA GLU A 171 76.14 -11.46 -48.26
C GLU A 171 76.93 -12.78 -48.40
N HIS A 172 76.38 -13.90 -47.91
CA HIS A 172 77.03 -15.20 -48.04
C HIS A 172 77.10 -15.73 -49.48
N LYS A 173 76.22 -15.24 -50.37
CA LYS A 173 76.21 -15.62 -51.79
C LYS A 173 77.22 -14.81 -52.62
N SER A 174 77.55 -13.59 -52.18
CA SER A 174 78.50 -12.69 -52.86
C SER A 174 79.98 -13.04 -52.62
N GLN A 175 80.30 -13.87 -51.61
CA GLN A 175 81.67 -14.29 -51.30
C GLN A 175 82.09 -15.63 -51.93
N LYS A 176 81.28 -16.23 -52.81
CA LYS A 176 81.53 -17.57 -53.38
C LYS A 176 81.69 -17.62 -54.90
N ASP A 177 81.66 -16.48 -55.57
CA ASP A 177 82.01 -16.30 -56.98
C ASP A 177 83.31 -15.46 -57.08
#